data_AF-A0A962UVJ9-F1
#
_entry.id   AF-A0A962UVJ9-F1
#
_cell.length_a   1.000
_cell.length_b   1.000
_cell.length_c   1.000
_cell.angle_alpha   90.00
_cell.angle_beta   90.00
_cell.angle_gamma   90.00
#
_symmetry.space_group_name_H-M   'P 1'
#
loop_
_entity.id
_entity.type
_entity.pdbx_description
1 polymer ?
#
loop_
_entity_poly.entity_id
_entity_poly.type
_entity_poly.pdbx_seq_one_letter_code
_entity_poly.pdbx_strand_id
1 'polypeptide(L)' 'MTDLATIQPAIARALAKRGYEKLTPVQEAVLAPELRDADLLVSAQTGSGKTVAFGISLAP' A
#
# COMPACT_ATOMS: atom_id res chain seq x y z
N MET A 1 7.04 -5.40 -8.38
CA MET A 1 7.16 -3.96 -8.62
C MET A 1 5.81 -3.46 -9.09
N THR A 2 4.93 -3.25 -8.14
CA THR A 2 3.61 -2.71 -8.36
C THR A 2 3.73 -1.19 -8.48
N ASP A 3 3.38 -0.66 -9.65
CA ASP A 3 3.36 0.78 -9.92
C ASP A 3 2.21 1.43 -9.14
N LEU A 4 2.43 2.67 -8.65
CA LEU A 4 1.40 3.50 -8.01
C LEU A 4 0.18 3.74 -8.91
N ALA A 5 0.29 3.45 -10.21
CA ALA A 5 -0.83 3.40 -11.15
C ALA A 5 -2.00 2.49 -10.70
N THR A 6 -1.75 1.52 -9.80
CA THR A 6 -2.76 0.59 -9.29
C THR A 6 -3.51 1.08 -8.05
N ILE A 7 -3.12 2.21 -7.47
CA ILE A 7 -3.76 2.79 -6.27
C ILE A 7 -4.48 4.10 -6.60
N GLN A 8 -5.41 4.52 -5.74
CA GLN A 8 -6.25 5.70 -5.98
C GLN A 8 -5.41 6.95 -6.33
N PRO A 9 -5.73 7.71 -7.41
CA PRO A 9 -4.85 8.75 -7.94
C PRO A 9 -4.43 9.86 -6.96
N ALA A 10 -5.32 10.26 -6.05
CA ALA A 10 -5.02 11.24 -5.01
C ALA A 10 -3.99 10.71 -4.01
N ILE A 11 -4.09 9.42 -3.65
CA ILE A 11 -3.12 8.77 -2.76
C ILE A 11 -1.78 8.60 -3.49
N ALA A 12 -1.79 8.12 -4.74
CA ALA A 12 -0.59 8.03 -5.58
C ALA A 12 0.16 9.38 -5.65
N ARG A 13 -0.56 10.48 -5.91
CA ARG A 13 0.02 11.83 -5.93
C ARG A 13 0.57 12.26 -4.57
N ALA A 14 -0.13 11.95 -3.48
CA ALA A 14 0.32 12.30 -2.13
C ALA A 14 1.60 11.55 -1.75
N LEU A 15 1.70 10.28 -2.12
CA LEU A 15 2.88 9.45 -1.91
C LEU A 15 4.05 9.92 -2.77
N ALA A 16 3.82 10.18 -4.06
CA ALA A 16 4.84 10.71 -4.96
C ALA A 16 5.42 12.05 -4.46
N LYS A 17 4.58 12.97 -3.95
CA LYS A 17 5.03 14.24 -3.36
C LYS A 17 5.94 14.07 -2.13
N ARG A 18 5.86 12.93 -1.44
CA ARG A 18 6.73 12.59 -0.30
C ARG A 18 7.96 11.78 -0.71
N GLY A 19 8.19 11.59 -2.01
CA GLY A 19 9.32 10.82 -2.53
C GLY A 19 9.11 9.30 -2.48
N TYR A 20 7.88 8.82 -2.30
CA TYR A 20 7.57 7.40 -2.45
C TYR A 20 7.36 7.09 -3.93
N GLU A 21 8.32 6.42 -4.54
CA GLU A 21 8.28 6.05 -5.96
C GLU A 21 7.74 4.63 -6.18
N LYS A 22 7.88 3.77 -5.17
CA LYS A 22 7.55 2.34 -5.22
C LYS A 22 6.94 1.90 -3.91
N LEU A 23 6.03 0.94 -4.01
CA LEU A 23 5.50 0.26 -2.84
C LEU A 23 6.58 -0.61 -2.19
N THR A 24 6.56 -0.67 -0.86
CA THR A 24 7.40 -1.61 -0.10
C THR A 24 6.84 -3.03 -0.18
N PRO A 25 7.64 -4.09 0.10
CA PRO A 25 7.15 -5.46 0.03
C PRO A 25 5.89 -5.74 0.87
N VAL A 26 5.77 -5.14 2.06
CA VAL A 26 4.57 -5.30 2.90
C VAL A 26 3.36 -4.58 2.32
N GLN A 27 3.55 -3.45 1.64
CA GLN A 27 2.46 -2.74 0.96
C GLN A 27 1.99 -3.51 -0.27
N GLU A 28 2.91 -4.04 -1.09
CA GLU A 28 2.57 -4.89 -2.22
C GLU A 28 1.77 -6.12 -1.76
N ALA A 29 2.20 -6.79 -0.69
CA ALA A 29 1.53 -7.97 -0.15
C ALA A 29 0.11 -7.65 0.38
N VAL A 30 -0.07 -6.53 1.08
CA VAL A 30 -1.39 -6.12 1.61
C VAL A 30 -2.37 -5.71 0.51
N LEU A 31 -1.86 -5.25 -0.64
CA LEU A 31 -2.66 -4.81 -1.78
C LEU A 31 -2.88 -5.91 -2.83
N ALA A 32 -2.49 -7.15 -2.53
CA ALA A 32 -2.67 -8.28 -3.42
C ALA A 32 -4.18 -8.49 -3.74
N PRO A 33 -4.57 -8.62 -5.02
CA PRO A 33 -5.98 -8.69 -5.42
C PRO A 33 -6.80 -9.77 -4.71
N GLU A 34 -6.18 -10.91 -4.39
CA GLU A 34 -6.78 -12.03 -3.69
C GLU A 34 -7.14 -11.73 -2.22
N LEU A 35 -6.69 -10.60 -1.67
CA LEU A 35 -6.91 -10.20 -0.27
C LEU A 35 -7.98 -9.11 -0.12
N ARG A 36 -8.63 -8.66 -1.20
CA ARG A 36 -9.46 -7.45 -1.21
C ARG A 36 -10.63 -7.45 -0.22
N ASP A 37 -11.17 -8.63 0.09
CA ASP A 37 -12.32 -8.80 1.00
C ASP A 37 -11.98 -9.72 2.19
N ALA A 38 -10.69 -9.85 2.53
CA ALA A 38 -10.21 -10.70 3.60
C ALA A 38 -9.77 -9.89 4.83
N ASP A 39 -10.01 -10.45 6.02
CA ASP A 39 -9.38 -9.95 7.24
C ASP A 39 -7.89 -10.32 7.24
N LEU A 40 -7.02 -9.32 7.44
CA LEU A 40 -5.57 -9.49 7.34
C LEU A 40 -4.86 -9.36 8.69
N LEU A 41 -4.05 -10.36 9.02
CA LEU A 41 -3.02 -10.25 10.05
C LEU A 41 -1.67 -9.97 9.37
N VAL A 42 -1.19 -8.73 9.49
CA VAL A 42 0.02 -8.27 8.80
C VAL A 42 1.19 -8.16 9.78
N SER A 43 2.26 -8.93 9.54
CA SER A 43 3.50 -8.87 10.31
C SER A 43 4.68 -8.44 9.44
N ALA A 44 5.38 -7.41 9.87
CA ALA A 44 6.61 -6.91 9.25
C ALA A 44 7.38 -6.03 10.24
N GLN A 45 8.66 -5.75 9.98
CA GLN A 45 9.51 -4.90 10.83
C GLN A 45 8.89 -3.50 11.08
N THR A 46 9.17 -2.88 12.22
CA THR A 46 8.87 -1.46 12.45
C THR A 46 9.51 -0.58 11.36
N GLY A 47 8.80 0.42 10.87
CA GLY A 47 9.26 1.28 9.77
C GLY A 47 9.05 0.70 8.36
N SER A 48 8.54 -0.53 8.20
CA SER A 48 8.26 -1.15 6.88
C SER A 48 7.14 -0.50 6.07
N GLY A 49 6.37 0.44 6.63
CA GLY A 49 5.29 1.11 5.89
C GLY A 49 3.90 0.48 6.00
N LYS A 50 3.65 -0.40 6.99
CA LYS A 50 2.33 -1.02 7.26
C LYS A 50 1.18 -0.02 7.37
N THR A 51 1.39 1.12 8.03
CA THR A 51 0.35 2.16 8.18
C THR A 51 -0.13 2.71 6.84
N VAL A 52 0.80 2.93 5.90
CA VAL A 52 0.47 3.37 4.55
C VAL A 52 -0.22 2.24 3.78
N ALA A 53 0.20 0.98 3.97
CA ALA A 53 -0.43 -0.17 3.33
C ALA A 53 -1.93 -0.23 3.65
N PHE A 54 -2.30 -0.20 4.94
CA PHE A 54 -3.71 -0.18 5.35
C PHE A 54 -4.45 1.08 4.87
N GLY A 55 -3.81 2.25 4.90
CA GLY A 55 -4.40 3.48 4.39
C GLY A 55 -4.76 3.43 2.90
N ILE A 56 -3.93 2.75 2.09
CA ILE A 56 -4.23 2.52 0.67
C ILE A 56 -5.39 1.53 0.52
N SER A 57 -5.39 0.41 1.27
CA SER A 57 -6.44 -0.62 1.17
C SER A 57 -7.83 -0.14 1.58
N LEU A 58 -7.92 0.85 2.48
CA LEU A 58 -9.19 1.44 2.94
C LEU A 58 -9.71 2.55 2.02
N ALA A 59 -8.92 2.98 1.03
CA ALA A 59 -9.32 4.03 0.12
C ALA A 59 -10.40 3.54 -0.87
N PRO A 60 -11.40 4.38 -1.19
CA PRO A 60 -12.46 4.04 -2.13
C PRO A 60 -11.98 3.91 -3.58
#